data_AF-A0A960QDF3-F1
#
_entry.id   AF-A0A960QDF3-F1
#
_cell.length_a   1.000
_cell.length_b   1.000
_cell.length_c   1.000
_cell.angle_alpha   90.00
_cell.angle_beta   90.00
_cell.angle_gamma   90.00
#
_symmetry.space_group_name_H-M   'P 1'
#
loop_
_entity.id
_entity.type
_entity.pdbx_description
1 polymer ?
#
loop_
_entity_poly.entity_id
_entity_poly.type
_entity_poly.pdbx_seq_one_letter_code
_entity_poly.pdbx_strand_id
1 'polypeptide(L)' 'MLPFQSFVRSESAGGVLLIIAAAIAFVWANSSAGDLYEGLKQLPVSVGVGGWGLDKPLILWVNDGLMAI' A
#
# COMPACT_ATOMS: atom_id res chain seq x y z
N MET A 1 2.02 -25.46 19.51
CA MET A 1 2.15 -24.09 18.95
C MET A 1 2.80 -24.23 17.59
N LEU A 2 2.18 -23.69 16.53
CA LEU A 2 2.66 -23.88 15.16
C LEU A 2 3.92 -23.02 14.92
N PRO A 3 4.99 -23.56 14.30
CA PRO A 3 6.25 -22.84 14.06
C PRO A 3 6.07 -21.53 13.27
N PHE A 4 5.01 -21.44 12.46
CA PHE A 4 4.61 -20.23 11.76
C PHE A 4 4.32 -19.04 12.70
N GLN A 5 3.70 -19.26 13.86
CA GLN A 5 3.42 -18.18 14.82
C GLN A 5 4.69 -17.62 15.47
N SER A 6 5.70 -18.48 15.71
CA SER A 6 6.99 -18.06 16.25
C SER A 6 7.79 -17.25 15.22
N PHE A 7 7.68 -17.61 13.94
CA PHE A 7 8.30 -16.88 12.84
C PHE A 7 7.66 -15.50 12.64
N VAL A 8 6.32 -15.41 12.61
CA VAL A 8 5.60 -14.13 12.50
C VAL A 8 5.90 -13.18 13.67
N ARG A 9 6.21 -13.73 14.85
CA ARG A 9 6.59 -12.95 16.04
C ARG A 9 8.07 -12.52 16.06
N SER A 10 8.87 -12.96 15.09
CA SER A 10 10.27 -12.57 14.92
C SER A 10 10.38 -11.33 14.04
N GLU A 11 11.28 -10.39 14.38
CA GLU A 11 11.55 -9.17 13.58
C GLU A 11 11.82 -9.45 12.10
N SER A 12 12.40 -10.62 11.79
CA SER A 12 12.69 -11.05 10.42
C SER A 12 11.44 -11.22 9.54
N ALA A 13 10.27 -11.50 10.12
CA ALA A 13 9.04 -11.67 9.33
C ALA A 13 8.57 -10.36 8.67
N GLY A 14 8.78 -9.21 9.32
CA GLY A 14 8.46 -7.91 8.75
C GLY A 14 9.31 -7.60 7.52
N GLY A 15 10.62 -7.84 7.60
CA GLY A 15 11.54 -7.65 6.48
C GLY A 15 11.21 -8.53 5.27
N VAL A 16 10.94 -9.82 5.50
CA VAL A 16 10.54 -10.74 4.43
C VAL A 16 9.22 -10.30 3.78
N LEU A 17 8.24 -9.87 4.58
CA LEU A 17 6.95 -9.40 4.07
C LEU A 17 7.12 -8.16 3.19
N LEU A 18 7.96 -7.21 3.60
CA LEU A 18 8.27 -6.00 2.82
C LEU A 18 8.92 -6.34 1.47
N ILE A 19 9.87 -7.27 1.45
CA ILE A 19 10.53 -7.71 0.21
C ILE A 19 9.51 -8.35 -0.74
N ILE A 20 8.62 -9.21 -0.22
CA ILE A 20 7.57 -9.83 -1.03
C ILE A 20 6.62 -8.78 -1.58
N ALA A 21 6.17 -7.83 -0.76
CA ALA A 21 5.30 -6.74 -1.19
C ALA A 21 5.95 -5.89 -2.29
N ALA A 22 7.23 -5.55 -2.15
CA ALA A 22 7.98 -4.81 -3.15
C ALA A 22 8.13 -5.60 -4.46
N ALA A 23 8.41 -6.90 -4.39
CA ALA A 23 8.49 -7.76 -5.57
C ALA A 23 7.15 -7.83 -6.32
N ILE A 24 6.04 -7.98 -5.61
CA ILE A 24 4.69 -7.96 -6.20
C ILE A 24 4.41 -6.62 -6.89
N ALA A 25 4.69 -5.51 -6.20
CA ALA A 25 4.50 -4.18 -6.77
C ALA A 25 5.35 -3.97 -8.03
N PHE A 26 6.61 -4.42 -8.01
CA PHE A 26 7.51 -4.33 -9.16
C PHE A 26 7.01 -5.14 -10.36
N VAL A 27 6.58 -6.39 -10.14
CA VAL A 27 6.04 -7.23 -11.21
C VAL A 27 4.74 -6.64 -11.76
N TRP A 28 3.85 -6.16 -10.90
CA TRP A 28 2.58 -5.57 -11.33
C TRP A 28 2.80 -4.31 -12.16
N ALA A 29 3.66 -3.39 -11.71
CA ALA A 29 3.95 -2.15 -12.43
C ALA A 29 4.58 -2.38 -13.82
N ASN A 30 5.33 -3.47 -14.00
CA ASN A 30 5.96 -3.82 -15.28
C ASN A 30 5.15 -4.83 -16.13
N SER A 31 3.94 -5.20 -15.67
CA SER A 31 3.07 -6.13 -16.39
C SER A 31 2.13 -5.40 -17.37
N SER A 32 1.41 -6.16 -18.21
CA SER A 32 0.33 -5.63 -19.06
C SER A 32 -0.83 -5.02 -18.28
N ALA A 33 -0.91 -5.25 -16.95
CA ALA A 33 -1.83 -4.60 -16.04
C ALA A 33 -1.22 -3.36 -15.35
N GLY A 34 -0.09 -2.84 -15.83
CA GLY A 34 0.57 -1.64 -15.31
C GLY A 34 -0.31 -0.39 -15.36
N ASP A 35 -1.14 -0.25 -16.40
CA ASP A 35 -2.09 0.86 -16.52
C ASP A 35 -3.16 0.83 -15.41
N LEU A 36 -3.59 -0.37 -14.99
CA LEU A 36 -4.48 -0.52 -13.83
C LEU A 36 -3.77 -0.12 -12.53
N TYR A 37 -2.48 -0.44 -12.40
CA TYR A 37 -1.68 -0.04 -11.25
C TYR A 37 -1.51 1.48 -11.17
N GLU A 38 -1.21 2.15 -12.29
CA GLU A 38 -1.17 3.62 -12.36
C GLU A 38 -2.54 4.25 -12.10
N GLY A 39 -3.60 3.70 -12.71
CA GLY A 39 -4.97 4.17 -12.51
C GLY A 39 -5.43 4.08 -11.05
N LEU A 40 -5.05 3.02 -10.34
CA LEU A 40 -5.31 2.89 -8.90
C LEU A 40 -4.56 3.94 -8.08
N LYS A 41 -3.28 4.19 -8.37
CA LYS A 41 -2.49 5.22 -7.66
C LYS A 41 -3.05 6.63 -7.88
N GLN A 42 -3.46 6.93 -9.10
CA GLN A 42 -3.99 8.23 -9.49
C GLN A 42 -5.48 8.40 -9.21
N LEU A 43 -6.16 7.36 -8.71
CA LEU A 43 -7.59 7.39 -8.43
C LEU A 43 -7.90 8.58 -7.52
N PRO A 44 -8.71 9.56 -7.97
CA PRO A 44 -9.03 10.72 -7.16
C PRO A 44 -9.92 10.30 -6.00
N VAL A 45 -9.46 10.54 -4.78
CA VAL A 45 -10.21 10.26 -3.56
C VAL A 45 -10.43 11.57 -2.83
N SER A 46 -11.70 11.94 -2.75
CA SER A 46 -12.17 13.14 -2.09
C SER A 46 -12.88 12.78 -0.79
N VAL A 47 -12.50 13.41 0.32
CA VAL A 47 -13.21 13.33 1.61
C VAL A 47 -13.58 14.74 2.03
N GLY A 48 -14.85 14.97 2.37
CA GLY A 48 -15.33 16.29 2.77
C GLY A 48 -16.38 16.24 3.87
N VAL A 49 -16.39 17.28 4.70
CA VAL A 49 -17.35 17.48 5.80
C VAL A 49 -17.74 18.96 5.82
N GLY A 50 -19.03 19.26 5.64
CA GLY A 50 -19.59 20.60 5.85
C GLY A 50 -18.93 21.73 5.04
N GLY A 51 -18.93 21.64 3.71
CA GLY A 51 -18.42 22.68 2.80
C GLY A 51 -16.90 22.68 2.60
N TRP A 52 -16.16 21.92 3.41
CA TRP A 52 -14.73 21.70 3.28
C TRP A 52 -14.47 20.31 2.69
N GLY A 53 -13.54 20.19 1.75
CA GLY A 53 -13.18 18.93 1.11
C GLY A 53 -11.70 18.87 0.79
N LEU A 54 -11.10 17.69 0.95
CA LEU A 54 -9.74 17.39 0.56
C LEU A 54 -9.78 16.41 -0.60
N ASP A 55 -9.36 16.87 -1.79
CA ASP A 55 -9.18 16.03 -2.95
C ASP A 55 -7.70 15.68 -3.10
N LYS A 56 -7.39 14.39 -3.04
CA LYS A 56 -6.04 13.89 -3.28
C LYS A 56 -6.09 12.54 -4.01
N PRO A 57 -5.10 12.23 -4.86
CA PRO A 57 -4.91 10.89 -5.39
C PRO A 57 -4.74 9.86 -4.28
N LEU A 58 -5.21 8.64 -4.51
CA LEU A 58 -5.17 7.53 -3.55
C LEU A 58 -3.74 7.28 -3.02
N ILE A 59 -2.71 7.44 -3.85
CA ILE A 59 -1.32 7.25 -3.42
C ILE A 59 -0.89 8.22 -2.30
N LEU A 60 -1.39 9.46 -2.29
CA LEU A 60 -1.08 10.42 -1.24
C LEU A 60 -1.80 10.08 0.06
N TRP A 61 -3.05 9.61 -0.03
CA TRP A 61 -3.77 9.10 1.14
C TRP A 61 -3.05 7.92 1.80
N VAL A 62 -2.53 6.98 1.00
CA VAL A 62 -1.78 5.84 1.51
C VAL A 62 -0.45 6.28 2.14
N ASN A 63 0.28 7.21 1.51
CA ASN A 63 1.55 7.71 2.05
C ASN A 63 1.34 8.46 3.38
N ASP A 64 0.43 9.44 3.38
CA ASP A 64 0.07 10.22 4.57
C ASP A 64 -0.43 9.27 5.69
N GLY A 65 -1.25 8.28 5.33
CA GLY A 65 -1.79 7.29 6.26
C GLY A 65 -0.73 6.38 6.87
N LEU A 66 0.22 5.88 6.08
CA LEU A 66 1.31 5.03 6.57
C LEU A 66 2.35 5.80 7.39
N MET A 67 2.60 7.08 7.07
CA MET A 67 3.52 7.93 7.82
C MET A 67 2.93 8.36 9.18
N ALA A 68 1.60 8.41 9.29
CA ALA A 68 0.91 8.76 10.52
C ALA A 68 0.92 7.66 11.60
N ILE A 69 1.28 6.41 11.24
CA ILE A 69 1.26 5.23 12.13
C ILE A 69 2.64 4.96 12.72
#